data_AF-A0A8T4X2I4-F1
#
_entry.id   AF-A0A8T4X2I4-F1
#
_cell.length_a   1.000
_cell.length_b   1.000
_cell.length_c   1.000
_cell.angle_alpha   90.00
_cell.angle_beta   90.00
_cell.angle_gamma   90.00
#
_symmetry.space_group_name_H-M   'P 1'
#
loop_
_entity.id
_entity.type
_entity.pdbx_description
1 polymer ?
#
loop_
_entity_poly.entity_id
_entity_poly.type
_entity_poly.pdbx_seq_one_letter_code
_entity_poly.pdbx_strand_id
1 'polypeptide(L)' 'MSEQEKIMDNLLNVDLEIIDCVRALQEANWDSGSLKQQVGDLLKLRDDMVEKLMSLKGDDHECGCGHQHE' A
#
# COMPACT_ATOMS: atom_id res chain seq x y z
N MET A 1 -17.55 5.71 7.91
CA MET A 1 -16.24 5.38 7.34
C MET A 1 -15.21 5.51 8.44
N SER A 2 -14.76 4.38 8.99
CA SER A 2 -13.72 4.32 10.01
C SER A 2 -12.38 4.82 9.45
N GLU A 3 -11.43 5.12 10.33
CA GLU A 3 -10.07 5.50 9.91
C GLU A 3 -9.37 4.36 9.17
N GLN A 4 -9.60 3.11 9.61
CA GLN A 4 -9.12 1.91 8.93
C GLN A 4 -9.70 1.78 7.51
N GLU A 5 -11.02 2.00 7.33
CA GLU A 5 -11.66 1.97 6.00
C GLU A 5 -11.09 3.04 5.07
N LYS A 6 -10.86 4.27 5.57
CA LYS A 6 -10.21 5.34 4.79
C LYS A 6 -8.81 4.96 4.35
N ILE A 7 -8.03 4.35 5.23
CA ILE A 7 -6.66 3.94 4.90
C ILE A 7 -6.67 2.80 3.89
N MET A 8 -7.59 1.85 4.00
CA MET A 8 -7.78 0.79 3.00
C MET A 8 -8.18 1.34 1.63
N ASP A 9 -9.12 2.29 1.57
CA ASP A 9 -9.52 2.95 0.32
C ASP A 9 -8.32 3.67 -0.32
N ASN A 10 -7.56 4.40 0.48
CA ASN A 10 -6.36 5.09 -0.01
C ASN A 10 -5.27 4.11 -0.44
N LEU A 11 -5.11 2.97 0.23
CA LEU A 11 -4.16 1.92 -0.14
C LEU A 11 -4.51 1.34 -1.51
N LEU A 12 -5.80 1.06 -1.75
CA LEU A 12 -6.26 0.62 -3.07
C LEU A 12 -5.94 1.65 -4.15
N ASN A 13 -6.14 2.94 -3.87
CA ASN A 13 -5.81 4.00 -4.82
C ASN A 13 -4.31 4.04 -5.15
N VAL A 14 -3.44 3.94 -4.14
CA VAL A 14 -1.98 3.90 -4.34
C VAL A 14 -1.57 2.65 -5.11
N ASP A 15 -2.13 1.48 -4.78
CA ASP A 15 -1.86 0.24 -5.50
C ASP A 15 -2.25 0.33 -6.99
N LEU A 16 -3.40 0.94 -7.31
CA LEU A 16 -3.82 1.19 -8.69
C LEU A 16 -2.87 2.16 -9.41
N GLU A 17 -2.42 3.22 -8.74
CA GLU A 17 -1.46 4.18 -9.30
C GLU A 17 -0.09 3.53 -9.57
N ILE A 18 0.38 2.65 -8.67
CA ILE A 18 1.60 1.84 -8.89
C ILE A 18 1.44 1.00 -10.15
N ILE A 19 0.30 0.31 -10.30
CA ILE A 19 0.03 -0.54 -11.46
C ILE A 19 0.10 0.28 -12.75
N ASP A 20 -0.52 1.46 -12.78
CA ASP A 20 -0.52 2.32 -13.97
C ASP A 20 0.88 2.89 -14.27
N CYS A 21 1.63 3.29 -13.24
CA CYS A 21 3.02 3.74 -13.41
C CYS A 21 3.93 2.62 -13.93
N VAL A 22 3.76 1.39 -13.44
CA VAL A 22 4.51 0.21 -13.91
C VAL A 22 4.13 -0.15 -15.35
N ARG A 23 2.84 -0.05 -15.72
CA ARG A 23 2.40 -0.23 -17.12
C ARG A 23 3.03 0.81 -18.04
N ALA A 24 3.00 2.08 -17.67
CA ALA A 24 3.65 3.15 -18.43
C ALA A 24 5.16 2.93 -18.55
N LEU A 25 5.81 2.44 -17.50
CA LEU A 25 7.23 2.09 -17.52
C LEU A 25 7.51 0.93 -18.47
N GLN A 26 6.64 -0.08 -18.49
CA GLN A 26 6.73 -1.22 -19.40
C GLN A 26 6.53 -0.80 -20.87
N GLU A 27 5.57 0.09 -21.15
CA GLU A 27 5.37 0.69 -22.48
C GLU A 27 6.58 1.52 -22.94
N ALA A 28 7.26 2.17 -21.98
CA ALA A 28 8.52 2.89 -22.19
C ALA A 28 9.76 1.98 -22.17
N ASN A 29 9.60 0.66 -22.34
CA ASN A 29 10.68 -0.33 -22.37
C ASN A 29 11.58 -0.31 -21.12
N TRP A 30 11.04 0.09 -19.97
CA TRP A 30 11.78 0.24 -18.72
C TRP A 30 12.93 1.25 -18.76
N ASP A 31 12.96 2.17 -19.72
CA ASP A 31 14.09 3.10 -19.90
C ASP A 31 13.86 4.47 -19.24
N SER A 32 12.63 4.75 -18.81
CA SER A 32 12.29 6.01 -18.16
C SER A 32 12.75 6.07 -16.70
N GLY A 33 13.77 6.88 -16.43
CA GLY A 33 14.27 7.14 -15.08
C GLY A 33 13.24 7.81 -14.17
N SER A 34 12.39 8.69 -14.71
CA SER A 34 11.34 9.36 -13.93
C SER A 34 10.25 8.38 -13.49
N LEU A 35 9.81 7.47 -14.38
CA LEU A 35 8.81 6.45 -14.03
C LEU A 35 9.38 5.45 -13.02
N LYS A 36 10.67 5.09 -13.10
CA LYS A 36 11.33 4.27 -12.07
C LYS A 36 11.32 4.96 -10.70
N GLN A 37 11.64 6.25 -10.66
CA GLN A 37 11.61 7.02 -9.43
C GLN A 37 10.19 7.08 -8.86
N GLN A 38 9.20 7.37 -9.71
CA GLN A 38 7.80 7.44 -9.31
C GLN A 38 7.28 6.11 -8.74
N VAL A 39 7.62 4.97 -9.34
CA VAL A 39 7.31 3.65 -8.76
C VAL A 39 7.92 3.49 -7.37
N GLY A 40 9.19 3.88 -7.19
CA GLY A 40 9.85 3.83 -5.88
C GLY A 40 9.18 4.71 -4.83
N ASP A 41 8.79 5.93 -5.20
CA ASP A 41 8.12 6.88 -4.31
C ASP A 41 6.73 6.37 -3.90
N LEU A 42 5.97 5.80 -4.86
CA LEU A 42 4.66 5.21 -4.59
C LEU A 42 4.74 3.95 -3.71
N LEU A 43 5.74 3.09 -3.92
CA LEU A 43 5.98 1.92 -3.07
C LEU A 43 6.28 2.35 -1.63
N LYS A 44 7.09 3.39 -1.43
CA LYS A 44 7.37 3.93 -0.11
C LYS A 44 6.11 4.49 0.56
N LEU A 45 5.29 5.23 -0.19
CA LEU A 45 4.01 5.74 0.31
C LEU A 45 3.09 4.60 0.75
N ARG A 46 2.99 3.55 -0.07
CA ARG A 46 2.23 2.34 0.25
C ARG A 46 2.70 1.70 1.55
N ASP A 47 4.01 1.55 1.73
CA ASP A 47 4.60 0.97 2.93
C ASP A 47 4.26 1.80 4.18
N ASP A 48 4.44 3.12 4.12
CA ASP A 48 4.09 4.05 5.21
C ASP A 48 2.59 3.95 5.59
N MET A 49 1.72 3.68 4.61
CA MET A 49 0.29 3.50 4.84
C MET A 49 -0.06 2.14 5.44
N VAL A 50 0.62 1.08 5.03
CA VAL A 50 0.48 -0.24 5.66
C VAL A 50 0.94 -0.20 7.11
N GLU A 51 2.06 0.47 7.42
CA GLU A 51 2.51 0.64 8.80
C GLU A 51 1.44 1.32 9.67
N LYS A 52 0.84 2.40 9.18
CA LYS A 52 -0.28 3.08 9.88
C LYS A 52 -1.50 2.18 10.03
N LEU A 53 -1.85 1.41 9.00
CA LEU A 53 -2.96 0.46 9.08
C LEU A 53 -2.69 -0.60 10.15
N MET A 54 -1.47 -1.12 10.21
CA MET A 54 -1.05 -2.12 11.19
C MET A 54 -1.03 -1.55 12.61
N SER A 55 -0.60 -0.29 12.80
CA SER A 55 -0.67 0.37 14.11
C SER A 55 -2.12 0.56 14.59
N LEU A 56 -3.04 0.87 13.68
CA LEU A 56 -4.48 0.98 13.99
C LEU A 56 -5.15 -0.37 14.23
N LYS A 57 -4.57 -1.47 13.74
CA LYS A 57 -5.00 -2.83 14.08
C LYS A 57 -4.43 -3.32 15.42
N GLY A 58 -3.33 -2.71 15.89
CA GLY A 58 -2.65 -3.08 17.13
C GLY A 58 -3.38 -2.73 18.43
N ASP A 59 -4.37 -1.83 18.38
CA ASP A 59 -5.27 -1.55 19.52
C ASP A 59 -6.40 -2.60 19.65
N ASP A 60 -6.66 -3.38 18.60
CA ASP A 60 -7.59 -4.52 18.64
C ASP A 60 -6.80 -5.81 18.90
N HIS A 61 -6.36 -6.01 20.15
CA HIS A 61 -5.90 -7.33 20.63
C HIS A 61 -7.06 -8.32 20.77
N GLU A 62 -7.96 -8.38 19.79
CA GLU A 62 -8.99 -9.39 19.64
C GLU A 62 -9.19 -9.66 18.14
N CYS A 63 -8.13 -10.12 17.46
CA CYS A 63 -8.37 -10.98 16.30
C CYS A 63 -9.10 -12.22 16.83
N GLY A 64 -10.43 -12.23 16.72
CA GLY A 64 -11.29 -13.40 16.95
C GLY A 64 -11.04 -14.55 15.97
N CYS A 65 -9.88 -14.57 15.31
CA CYS A 65 -9.32 -15.74 14.67
C CYS A 65 -8.83 -16.65 15.79
N GLY A 66 -9.67 -17.59 16.25
CA GLY A 66 -9.42 -18.51 17.37
C GLY A 66 -8.25 -19.49 17.21
N HIS A 67 -7.07 -18.99 16.83
CA HIS A 67 -5.80 -19.67 16.90
C HIS A 67 -5.02 -19.10 18.07
N GLN A 68 -4.80 -19.95 19.08
CA GLN A 68 -3.76 -19.71 20.09
C GLN A 68 -2.44 -19.49 19.36
N HIS A 69 -1.92 -18.28 19.46
CA HIS A 69 -0.51 -18.01 19.19
C HIS A 69 0.21 -18.11 20.53
N GLU A 70 1.05 -19.14 20.66
CA GLU A 70 2.02 -19.32 21.76
C GLU A 70 3.11 -18.23 21.74
#